data_AF-A0A645ILF3-F1
#
_entry.id   AF-A0A645ILF3-F1
#
_cell.length_a   1.000
_cell.length_b   1.000
_cell.length_c   1.000
_cell.angle_alpha   90.00
_cell.angle_beta   90.00
_cell.angle_gamma   90.00
#
_symmetry.space_group_name_H-M   'P 1'
#
loop_
_entity.id
_entity.type
_entity.pdbx_description
1 polymer ?
#
loop_
_entity_poly.entity_id
_entity_poly.type
_entity_poly.pdbx_seq_one_letter_code
_entity_poly.pdbx_strand_id
1 'polypeptide(L)'
;MLYPQLLNDADPQERQAGLNMGLALLPRCDELWCYGDHISPGMNLEIEEADRLGIPVRRVREQNGAFIISEAKQIIMAEAPTPFLRMV
;
A
#
# COMPACT_ATOMS: atom_id res chain seq x y z
N MET A 1 9.44 -3.45 2.99
CA MET A 1 9.10 -2.81 4.28
C MET A 1 10.35 -2.81 5.13
N LEU A 2 10.90 -1.63 5.46
CA LEU A 2 12.15 -1.49 6.21
C LEU A 2 11.81 -1.36 7.69
N TYR A 3 11.27 -2.41 8.28
CA TYR A 3 11.37 -2.60 9.72
C TYR A 3 12.74 -3.23 9.99
N PRO A 4 13.53 -2.73 10.96
CA PRO A 4 14.66 -3.50 11.48
C PRO A 4 14.14 -4.89 11.86
N GLN A 5 15.00 -5.92 11.83
CA GLN A 5 14.71 -7.36 11.96
C GLN A 5 14.02 -7.77 13.30
N LEU A 6 12.93 -7.10 13.66
CA LEU A 6 12.23 -7.14 14.94
C LEU A 6 10.94 -7.94 14.83
N LEU A 7 10.41 -8.14 13.62
CA LEU A 7 9.14 -8.81 13.35
C LEU A 7 9.32 -9.87 12.26
N ASN A 8 8.85 -11.08 12.54
CA ASN A 8 8.82 -12.20 11.61
C ASN A 8 7.53 -12.17 10.78
N ASP A 9 7.67 -11.94 9.47
CA ASP A 9 6.53 -11.93 8.54
C ASP A 9 5.79 -13.27 8.44
N ALA A 10 6.43 -14.38 8.83
CA ALA A 10 5.79 -15.70 8.86
C ALA A 10 4.89 -15.90 10.09
N ASP A 11 5.05 -15.07 11.12
CA ASP A 11 4.14 -15.04 12.27
C ASP A 11 3.01 -14.03 12.00
N PRO A 12 1.73 -14.49 11.93
CA PRO A 12 0.62 -13.60 11.64
C PRO A 12 0.45 -12.45 12.65
N GLN A 13 0.78 -12.66 13.93
CA GLN A 13 0.64 -11.63 14.96
C GLN A 13 1.70 -10.55 14.81
N GLU A 14 2.95 -10.96 14.62
CA GLU A 14 4.06 -10.02 14.42
C GLU A 14 3.89 -9.25 13.11
N ARG A 15 3.45 -9.93 12.05
CA ARG A 15 3.09 -9.28 10.78
C ARG A 15 2.01 -8.22 10.97
N GLN A 16 0.93 -8.53 11.70
CA GLN A 16 -0.13 -7.57 11.95
C GLN A 16 0.35 -6.39 12.82
N ALA A 17 1.22 -6.65 13.79
CA ALA A 17 1.83 -5.59 14.60
C ALA A 17 2.66 -4.62 13.75
N GLY A 18 3.42 -5.13 12.79
CA GLY A 18 4.19 -4.32 11.83
C GLY A 18 3.29 -3.43 10.96
N LEU A 19 2.17 -3.98 10.45
CA LEU A 19 1.19 -3.20 9.68
C LEU A 19 0.55 -2.10 10.53
N ASN A 20 0.13 -2.42 11.76
CA ASN A 20 -0.46 -1.44 12.66
C ASN A 20 0.50 -0.31 12.99
N MET A 21 1.79 -0.64 13.19
CA MET A 21 2.83 0.35 13.42
C MET A 21 3.02 1.26 12.20
N GLY A 22 2.99 0.71 10.98
CA GLY A 22 3.12 1.48 9.74
C GLY A 22 2.02 2.51 9.61
N LEU A 23 0.77 2.06 9.77
CA LEU A 23 -0.41 2.93 9.76
C LEU A 23 -0.36 4.00 10.86
N ALA A 24 0.09 3.66 12.07
CA ALA A 24 0.19 4.62 13.16
C ALA A 24 1.24 5.72 12.93
N LEU A 25 2.31 5.40 12.18
CA LEU A 25 3.38 6.35 11.84
C LEU A 25 3.03 7.21 10.63
N LEU A 26 2.21 6.69 9.71
CA LEU A 26 1.90 7.31 8.43
C LEU A 26 1.43 8.78 8.52
N PRO A 27 0.57 9.21 9.48
CA PRO A 27 0.17 10.61 9.63
C PRO A 27 1.31 11.59 9.93
N ARG A 28 2.50 11.09 10.28
CA ARG A 28 3.69 11.89 10.58
C ARG A 28 4.65 11.98 9.39
N CYS A 29 4.31 11.36 8.25
CA CYS A 29 5.13 11.32 7.05
C CYS A 29 4.70 12.40 6.06
N ASP A 30 5.68 12.97 5.34
CA ASP A 30 5.41 13.94 4.26
C ASP A 30 5.00 13.24 2.95
N GLU A 31 5.52 12.04 2.69
CA GLU A 31 5.22 11.24 1.49
C GLU A 31 5.32 9.73 1.79
N LEU A 32 4.56 8.91 1.07
CA LEU A 32 4.65 7.44 1.09
C LEU A 32 5.34 6.93 -0.18
N TRP A 33 6.40 6.13 -0.03
CA TRP A 33 7.18 5.61 -1.16
C TRP A 33 7.04 4.09 -1.27
N CYS A 34 6.40 3.64 -2.34
CA CYS A 34 6.17 2.23 -2.63
C CYS A 34 7.20 1.72 -3.63
N TYR A 35 8.08 0.82 -3.17
CA TYR A 35 9.11 0.19 -3.99
C TYR A 35 8.67 -1.17 -4.52
N GLY A 36 9.06 -1.45 -5.77
CA GLY A 36 8.89 -2.74 -6.42
C GLY A 36 7.70 -2.78 -7.38
N ASP A 37 7.61 -3.89 -8.11
CA ASP A 37 6.62 -4.07 -9.17
C ASP A 37 5.28 -4.59 -8.65
N HIS A 38 5.25 -5.12 -7.43
CA HIS A 38 4.08 -5.73 -6.81
C HIS A 38 3.64 -4.97 -5.55
N ILE A 39 2.33 -4.79 -5.39
CA ILE A 39 1.73 -4.26 -4.16
C ILE A 39 1.11 -5.40 -3.38
N SER A 40 1.64 -5.65 -2.19
CA SER A 40 1.04 -6.60 -1.26
C SER A 40 -0.24 -6.02 -0.63
N PRO A 41 -1.14 -6.85 -0.09
CA PRO A 41 -2.31 -6.37 0.63
C PRO A 41 -1.97 -5.39 1.76
N GLY A 42 -0.88 -5.64 2.50
CA GLY A 42 -0.43 -4.73 3.56
C GLY A 42 0.03 -3.37 3.04
N MET A 43 0.73 -3.35 1.91
CA MET A 43 1.10 -2.09 1.24
C MET A 43 -0.12 -1.34 0.74
N ASN A 44 -1.15 -2.05 0.27
CA ASN A 44 -2.39 -1.42 -0.18
C ASN A 44 -3.12 -0.70 0.98
N LEU A 45 -3.12 -1.28 2.18
CA LEU A 45 -3.67 -0.62 3.38
C LEU A 45 -2.95 0.70 3.69
N GLU A 46 -1.62 0.72 3.59
CA GLU A 46 -0.84 1.96 3.78
C GLU A 46 -1.12 2.98 2.68
N ILE A 47 -1.31 2.54 1.43
CA ILE A 47 -1.64 3.43 0.30
C ILE A 47 -3.03 4.05 0.47
N GLU A 48 -4.03 3.25 0.84
CA GLU A 48 -5.40 3.72 1.07
C GLU A 48 -5.44 4.73 2.23
N GLU A 49 -4.71 4.47 3.31
CA GLU A 49 -4.62 5.39 4.44
C GLU A 49 -3.85 6.68 4.08
N ALA A 50 -2.80 6.59 3.26
CA ALA A 50 -2.09 7.76 2.75
C ALA A 50 -3.01 8.65 1.90
N ASP A 51 -3.81 8.06 1.01
CA ASP A 51 -4.80 8.79 0.19
C ASP A 51 -5.85 9.47 1.10
N ARG A 52 -6.34 8.77 2.13
CA ARG A 52 -7.27 9.33 3.12
C ARG A 52 -6.69 10.52 3.89
N LEU A 53 -5.39 10.49 4.17
CA LEU A 53 -4.67 11.56 4.89
C LEU A 53 -4.18 12.68 3.97
N GLY A 54 -4.30 12.52 2.64
CA GLY A 54 -3.76 13.48 1.67
C GLY A 54 -2.23 13.43 1.55
N ILE A 55 -1.61 12.32 1.95
CA ILE A 55 -0.16 12.11 1.86
C ILE A 55 0.18 11.62 0.43
N PRO A 56 1.05 12.32 -0.31
CA PRO A 56 1.46 11.91 -1.66
C PRO A 56 2.08 10.52 -1.69
N VAL A 57 1.64 9.68 -2.63
CA VAL A 57 2.16 8.32 -2.84
C VAL A 57 3.03 8.26 -4.10
N ARG A 58 4.29 7.83 -3.94
CA ARG A 58 5.28 7.67 -5.03
C ARG A 58 5.53 6.19 -5.30
N ARG A 59 5.56 5.79 -6.58
CA ARG A 59 5.92 4.44 -7.01
C ARG A 59 7.35 4.45 -7.54
N VAL A 60 8.20 3.60 -6.99
CA VAL A 60 9.58 3.40 -7.46
C VAL A 60 9.71 2.01 -8.06
N ARG A 61 10.01 1.96 -9.36
CA ARG A 61 10.27 0.69 -10.09
C ARG A 61 11.68 0.68 -10.66
N GLU A 62 12.27 -0.49 -10.74
CA GLU A 62 13.55 -0.67 -11.42
C GLU A 62 13.31 -1.01 -12.90
N GLN A 63 13.90 -0.24 -13.81
CA GLN A 63 13.86 -0.50 -15.25
C GLN A 63 15.28 -0.42 -15.81
N ASN A 64 15.78 -1.52 -16.38
CA ASN A 64 17.11 -1.61 -17.01
C ASN A 64 18.27 -1.11 -16.12
N GLY A 65 18.22 -1.41 -14.81
CA GLY A 65 19.25 -0.98 -13.85
C GLY A 65 19.14 0.48 -13.39
N ALA A 66 18.05 1.17 -13.72
CA ALA A 66 17.73 2.50 -13.22
C ALA A 66 16.42 2.50 -12.41
N PHE A 67 16.36 3.29 -11.34
CA PHE A 67 15.14 3.49 -10.57
C PHE A 67 14.32 4.63 -11.15
N ILE A 68 13.08 4.34 -11.55
CA ILE A 68 12.15 5.30 -12.12
C ILE A 68 11.06 5.59 -11.10
N ILE A 69 10.89 6.87 -10.77
CA ILE A 69 9.83 7.34 -9.88
C ILE A 69 8.64 7.76 -10.72
N SER A 70 7.48 7.16 -10.46
CA SER A 70 6.20 7.54 -11.07
C SER A 70 5.25 8.02 -9.97
N GLU A 71 4.37 8.97 -10.28
CA GLU A 71 3.23 9.23 -9.41
C GLU A 71 2.35 7.98 -9.38
N ALA A 72 1.95 7.54 -8.18
CA ALA A 72 0.91 6.53 -8.07
C ALA A 72 -0.40 7.17 -8.56
N LYS A 73 -0.72 7.04 -9.85
CA LYS A 73 -2.06 7.39 -10.34
C LYS A 73 -3.07 6.62 -9.47
N GLN A 74 -4.00 7.35 -8.87
CA GLN A 74 -5.14 6.80 -8.14
C GLN A 74 -5.70 5.59 -8.91
N ILE A 75 -5.71 4.44 -8.25
CA ILE A 75 -6.44 3.28 -8.75
C ILE A 75 -7.90 3.67 -8.65
N ILE A 76 -8.51 4.01 -9.79
CA ILE A 76 -9.96 4.09 -9.90
C ILE A 76 -10.46 2.70 -9.53
N MET A 77 -11.12 2.59 -8.38
CA MET A 77 -11.81 1.38 -7.95
C MET A 77 -12.71 0.94 -9.11
N ALA A 78 -12.44 -0.25 -9.67
CA ALA A 78 -13.39 -0.88 -10.57
C ALA A 78 -14.63 -1.20 -9.74
N GLU A 79 -15.68 -0.43 -9.93
CA GLU A 79 -17.00 -0.67 -9.34
C GLU A 79 -17.41 -2.11 -9.70
N ALA A 80 -17.62 -2.94 -8.70
CA ALA A 80 -18.09 -4.31 -8.90
C ALA A 80 -19.42 -4.25 -9.66
N PRO A 81 -19.62 -5.02 -10.75
CA PRO A 81 -20.87 -5.01 -11.47
C PRO A 81 -21.98 -5.43 -10.51
N THR A 82 -22.97 -4.55 -10.34
CA THR A 82 -24.15 -4.80 -9.51
C THR A 82 -24.80 -6.11 -9.97
N PRO A 83 -25.08 -7.06 -9.05
CA PRO A 83 -25.81 -8.26 -9.44
C PRO A 83 -27.22 -7.83 -9.78
N PHE A 84 -27.57 -7.90 -11.07
CA PHE A 84 -28.94 -7.72 -11.53
C PHE A 84 -29.78 -8.88 -10.96
N LEU A 85 -30.41 -8.64 -9.82
CA LEU A 85 -31.38 -9.54 -9.21
C LEU A 85 -32.62 -9.56 -10.11
N ARG A 86 -32.68 -10.50 -11.06
CA ARG A 86 -33.93 -10.81 -11.76
C ARG A 86 -34.72 -11.78 -10.89
N MET A 87 -35.65 -11.20 -10.13
CA MET A 87 -36.74 -11.93 -9.49
C MET A 87 -37.57 -12.64 -10.58
N VAL A 88 -37.69 -13.96 -10.47
CA VAL A 88 -38.75 -14.77 -11.09
C VAL A 88 -39.48 -15.46 -9.96
#